data_AF-A0A016VTH0-F1
#
_entry.id   AF-A0A016VTH0-F1
#
_cell.length_a   1.000
_cell.length_b   1.000
_cell.length_c   1.000
_cell.angle_alpha   90.00
_cell.angle_beta   90.00
_cell.angle_gamma   90.00
#
_symmetry.space_group_name_H-M   'P 1'
#
loop_
_entity.id
_entity.type
_entity.pdbx_description
1 polymer ?
#
loop_
_entity_poly.entity_id
_entity_poly.type
_entity_poly.pdbx_seq_one_letter_code
_entity_poly.pdbx_strand_id
1 'polypeptide(L)'
;MDEIYDKIESSQAEKHVFRLAKARHRASLDVTEVRAVKSEDGEVLRDPVAVKERCRVYFEHMLNEEFPRKPKAPAEPVAGPMQPWTADEVRKAIKKMKAGKECGG
;
A
#
# COMPACT_ATOMS: atom_id res chain seq x y z
N MET A 1 -17.76 -22.92 18.03
CA MET A 1 -17.32 -21.59 17.55
C MET A 1 -17.10 -20.65 18.75
N ASP A 2 -16.93 -21.20 19.95
CA ASP A 2 -17.29 -20.51 21.20
C ASP A 2 -16.07 -20.05 21.99
N GLU A 3 -14.92 -20.71 21.83
CA GLU A 3 -13.68 -20.35 22.54
C GLU A 3 -13.23 -18.89 22.34
N ILE A 4 -13.51 -18.28 21.18
CA ILE A 4 -13.13 -16.88 20.93
C ILE A 4 -14.04 -15.93 21.71
N TYR A 5 -15.34 -16.23 21.77
CA TYR A 5 -16.31 -15.44 22.51
C TYR A 5 -16.08 -15.59 24.03
N ASP A 6 -15.83 -16.81 24.50
CA ASP A 6 -15.50 -17.09 25.90
C ASP A 6 -14.24 -16.33 26.37
N LYS A 7 -13.23 -16.21 25.51
CA LYS A 7 -11.99 -15.46 25.80
C LYS A 7 -12.22 -13.95 25.84
N ILE A 8 -13.19 -13.43 25.08
CA ILE A 8 -13.56 -12.01 25.06
C ILE A 8 -14.50 -11.67 26.23
N GLU A 9 -15.20 -12.64 26.82
CA GLU A 9 -16.00 -12.46 28.03
C GLU A 9 -15.20 -12.71 29.33
N SER A 10 -13.97 -13.19 29.21
CA SER A 10 -13.08 -13.43 30.35
C SER A 10 -12.56 -12.13 30.99
N SER A 11 -12.02 -12.21 32.21
CA SER A 11 -11.32 -11.08 32.87
C SER A 11 -10.09 -10.57 32.11
N GLN A 12 -9.62 -11.31 31.09
CA GLN A 12 -8.54 -10.88 30.20
C GLN A 12 -9.05 -10.37 28.84
N ALA A 13 -10.35 -10.14 28.69
CA ALA A 13 -11.03 -9.66 27.48
C ALA A 13 -10.22 -8.60 26.71
N GLU A 14 -9.80 -7.53 27.39
CA GLU A 14 -9.05 -6.43 26.79
C GLU A 14 -7.73 -6.89 26.15
N LYS A 15 -6.98 -7.78 26.82
CA LYS A 15 -5.73 -8.34 26.28
C LYS A 15 -5.99 -9.23 25.07
N HIS A 16 -7.11 -9.96 25.05
CA HIS A 16 -7.49 -10.80 23.92
C HIS A 16 -7.92 -9.95 22.71
N VAL A 17 -8.75 -8.93 22.93
CA VAL A 17 -9.18 -7.99 21.89
C VAL A 17 -7.99 -7.23 21.32
N PHE A 18 -7.09 -6.73 22.17
CA PHE A 18 -5.88 -6.04 21.73
C PHE A 18 -4.99 -6.93 20.85
N ARG A 19 -4.76 -8.18 21.26
CA ARG A 19 -3.99 -9.15 20.45
C ARG A 19 -4.69 -9.47 19.12
N LEU A 20 -6.01 -9.63 19.14
CA LEU A 20 -6.81 -9.89 17.94
C LEU A 20 -6.73 -8.72 16.94
N ALA A 21 -6.87 -7.49 17.44
CA ALA A 21 -6.74 -6.28 16.63
C ALA A 21 -5.33 -6.17 16.02
N LYS A 22 -4.28 -6.42 16.83
CA LYS A 22 -2.89 -6.42 16.37
C LYS A 22 -2.62 -7.49 15.32
N ALA A 23 -3.18 -8.69 15.48
CA ALA A 23 -3.05 -9.78 14.51
C ALA A 23 -3.72 -9.45 13.18
N ARG A 24 -4.95 -8.90 13.21
CA ARG A 24 -5.66 -8.42 12.02
C ARG A 24 -4.90 -7.32 11.30
N HIS A 25 -4.40 -6.34 12.04
CA HIS A 25 -3.59 -5.28 11.47
C HIS A 25 -2.34 -5.83 10.79
N ARG A 26 -1.60 -6.74 11.45
CA ARG A 26 -0.43 -7.39 10.84
C ARG A 26 -0.78 -8.16 9.57
N ALA A 27 -1.91 -8.88 9.55
CA ALA A 27 -2.37 -9.62 8.37
C ALA A 27 -2.78 -8.72 7.19
N SER A 28 -3.12 -7.45 7.46
CA SER A 28 -3.44 -6.46 6.42
C SER A 28 -2.24 -5.76 5.80
N LEU A 29 -1.02 -5.95 6.34
CA LEU A 29 0.19 -5.33 5.82
C LEU A 29 0.84 -6.24 4.77
N ASP A 30 1.05 -5.73 3.56
CA ASP A 30 1.74 -6.44 2.46
C ASP A 30 3.18 -6.78 2.82
N VAL A 31 3.82 -5.93 3.63
CA VAL A 31 5.15 -6.16 4.20
C VAL A 31 5.01 -6.19 5.71
N THR A 32 5.06 -7.38 6.29
CA THR A 32 4.88 -7.53 7.74
C THR A 32 6.12 -7.10 8.54
N GLU A 33 7.33 -7.32 8.01
CA GLU A 33 8.61 -6.85 8.57
C GLU A 33 9.65 -6.68 7.45
N VAL A 34 10.32 -5.52 7.36
CA VAL A 34 11.57 -5.37 6.62
C VAL A 34 12.71 -5.78 7.54
N ARG A 35 13.21 -7.01 7.38
CA ARG A 35 14.24 -7.58 8.27
C ARG A 35 15.66 -7.20 7.89
N ALA A 36 15.86 -6.75 6.65
CA ALA A 36 17.16 -6.34 6.18
C ALA A 36 17.09 -5.42 4.97
N VAL A 37 18.06 -4.53 4.85
CA VAL A 37 18.27 -3.68 3.67
C VAL A 37 19.77 -3.54 3.41
N LYS A 38 20.18 -3.33 2.16
CA LYS A 38 21.58 -3.07 1.85
C LYS A 38 21.96 -1.61 2.15
N SER A 39 23.10 -1.40 2.80
CA SER A 39 23.75 -0.11 2.91
C SER A 39 24.30 0.36 1.55
N GLU A 40 24.78 1.59 1.51
CA GLU A 40 25.44 2.15 0.34
C GLU A 40 26.72 1.39 0.01
N ASP A 41 27.45 0.98 1.04
CA ASP A 41 28.69 0.20 0.95
C ASP A 41 28.45 -1.28 0.60
N GLY A 42 27.18 -1.68 0.40
CA GLY A 42 26.79 -3.03 0.02
C GLY A 42 26.60 -4.00 1.19
N GLU A 43 26.75 -3.54 2.43
CA GLU A 43 26.55 -4.36 3.64
C GLU A 43 25.07 -4.59 3.94
N VAL A 44 24.73 -5.73 4.53
CA VAL A 44 23.33 -6.04 4.89
C VAL A 44 23.03 -5.55 6.30
N LEU A 45 22.28 -4.47 6.41
CA LEU A 45 21.76 -3.93 7.67
C LEU A 45 20.59 -4.78 8.14
N ARG A 46 20.57 -5.15 9.43
CA ARG A 46 19.47 -5.90 10.07
C ARG A 46 18.89 -5.20 11.30
N ASP A 47 19.58 -4.18 11.80
CA ASP A 47 19.08 -3.36 12.90
C ASP A 47 17.83 -2.59 12.43
N PRO A 48 16.69 -2.67 13.13
CA PRO A 48 15.45 -2.04 12.69
C PRO A 48 15.54 -0.52 12.53
N VAL A 49 16.35 0.16 13.35
CA VAL A 49 16.53 1.61 13.26
C VAL A 49 17.36 1.94 12.02
N ALA A 50 18.47 1.23 11.80
CA ALA A 50 19.32 1.38 10.62
C ALA A 50 18.57 1.05 9.31
N VAL A 51 17.73 0.01 9.31
CA VAL A 51 16.90 -0.37 8.16
C VAL A 51 15.92 0.76 7.82
N LYS A 52 15.22 1.29 8.82
CA LYS A 52 14.26 2.37 8.62
C LYS A 52 14.94 3.65 8.12
N GLU A 53 16.09 3.98 8.70
CA GLU A 53 16.87 5.16 8.32
C GLU A 53 17.40 5.05 6.89
N ARG A 54 17.96 3.90 6.52
CA ARG A 54 18.42 3.63 5.16
C ARG A 54 17.30 3.75 4.14
N CYS A 55 16.12 3.20 4.45
CA CYS A 55 14.94 3.36 3.58
C CYS A 55 14.56 4.83 3.41
N ARG A 56 14.52 5.61 4.52
CA ARG A 56 14.19 7.04 4.48
C ARG A 56 15.13 7.80 3.54
N VAL A 57 16.43 7.68 3.75
CA VAL A 57 17.46 8.39 2.97
C VAL A 57 17.40 8.00 1.49
N TYR A 58 17.26 6.72 1.18
CA TYR A 58 17.19 6.24 -0.20
C TYR A 58 15.99 6.82 -0.97
N PHE A 59 14.79 6.78 -0.37
CA PHE A 59 13.60 7.32 -1.02
C PHE A 59 13.58 8.85 -1.05
N GLU A 60 14.13 9.51 -0.03
CA GLU A 60 14.26 10.97 -0.03
C GLU A 60 15.15 11.44 -1.18
N HIS A 61 16.28 10.78 -1.42
CA HIS A 61 17.12 11.07 -2.58
C HIS A 61 16.38 10.79 -3.89
N MET A 62 15.84 9.57 -4.05
CA MET A 62 15.16 9.16 -5.29
C MET A 62 13.99 10.05 -5.68
N LEU A 63 13.19 10.50 -4.70
CA LEU A 63 11.97 11.26 -4.96
C LEU A 63 12.21 12.75 -5.14
N ASN A 64 13.27 13.30 -4.54
CA ASN A 64 13.60 14.73 -4.64
C ASN A 64 14.65 15.03 -5.70
N GLU A 65 15.40 14.03 -6.17
CA GLU A 65 16.32 14.19 -7.28
C GLU A 65 15.52 14.42 -8.57
N GLU A 66 15.52 15.67 -9.03
CA GLU A 66 14.92 16.03 -10.31
C GLU A 66 15.82 15.51 -11.44
N PHE A 67 15.49 14.32 -11.96
CA PHE A 67 16.12 13.82 -13.17
C PHE A 67 15.97 14.84 -14.30
N PRO A 68 16.97 14.98 -15.20
CA PRO A 68 16.87 15.86 -16.37
C PRO A 68 15.65 15.50 -17.21
N ARG A 69 14.55 16.23 -16.99
CA ARG A 69 13.34 16.08 -17.79
C ARG A 69 13.54 16.91 -19.04
N LYS A 70 13.29 16.31 -20.21
CA LYS A 70 13.15 17.10 -21.43
C LYS A 70 12.08 18.15 -21.16
N PRO A 71 12.32 19.45 -21.46
CA PRO A 71 11.31 20.46 -21.29
C PRO A 71 10.08 20.01 -22.06
N LYS A 72 8.97 19.81 -21.33
CA LYS A 72 7.70 19.53 -21.96
C LYS A 72 7.39 20.76 -22.81
N ALA A 73 7.23 20.58 -24.12
CA ALA A 73 6.73 21.65 -24.96
C ALA A 73 5.46 22.21 -24.28
N PRO A 74 5.31 23.54 -24.18
CA PRO A 74 4.09 24.13 -23.66
C PRO A 74 2.94 23.59 -24.49
N ALA A 75 2.24 22.60 -23.94
CA ALA A 75 1.01 22.10 -24.50
C ALA A 75 -0.06 23.04 -24.00
N GLU A 76 -1.00 23.41 -24.87
CA GLU A 76 -2.24 24.00 -24.41
C GLU A 76 -2.78 23.14 -23.26
N PRO A 77 -3.14 23.73 -22.11
CA PRO A 77 -3.87 22.99 -21.10
C PRO A 77 -5.00 22.26 -21.81
N VAL A 78 -5.18 20.96 -21.53
CA VAL A 78 -6.39 20.26 -21.94
C VAL A 78 -7.52 20.80 -21.07
N ALA A 79 -7.85 22.07 -21.27
CA ALA A 79 -8.93 22.81 -20.65
C ALA A 79 -10.16 22.63 -21.54
N GLY A 80 -10.55 21.37 -21.70
CA GLY A 80 -11.93 21.05 -22.04
C GLY A 80 -12.70 20.82 -20.74
N PRO A 81 -14.00 21.17 -20.68
CA PRO A 81 -14.85 20.67 -19.60
C PRO A 81 -14.70 19.15 -19.56
N MET A 82 -14.25 18.61 -18.43
CA MET A 82 -14.30 17.18 -18.18
C MET A 82 -15.76 16.77 -18.35
N GLN A 83 -16.05 16.02 -19.41
CA GLN A 83 -17.42 15.60 -19.68
C GLN A 83 -17.88 14.74 -18.50
N PRO A 84 -19.02 15.04 -17.86
CA PRO A 84 -19.56 14.15 -16.86
C PRO A 84 -19.84 12.79 -17.50
N TRP A 85 -19.53 11.71 -16.79
CA TRP A 85 -19.86 10.37 -17.26
C TRP A 85 -21.37 10.25 -17.48
N THR A 86 -21.76 9.52 -18.51
CA THR A 86 -23.15 9.13 -18.73
C THR A 86 -23.43 7.83 -17.98
N ALA A 87 -24.66 7.65 -17.49
CA ALA A 87 -25.06 6.41 -16.82
C ALA A 87 -24.80 5.15 -17.67
N ASP A 88 -24.90 5.25 -19.00
CA ASP A 88 -24.64 4.15 -19.93
C ASP A 88 -23.15 3.78 -20.02
N GLU A 89 -22.25 4.76 -19.92
CA GLU A 89 -20.80 4.54 -19.89
C GLU A 89 -20.42 3.77 -18.62
N VAL A 90 -20.97 4.19 -17.48
CA VAL A 90 -20.79 3.50 -16.19
C VAL A 90 -21.34 2.08 -16.25
N ARG A 91 -22.56 1.89 -16.77
CA ARG A 91 -23.17 0.55 -16.93
C ARG A 91 -22.34 -0.35 -17.85
N LYS A 92 -21.83 0.18 -18.96
CA LYS A 92 -20.99 -0.55 -19.91
C LYS A 92 -19.65 -0.96 -19.29
N ALA A 93 -19.02 -0.07 -18.51
CA ALA A 93 -17.79 -0.36 -17.78
C ALA A 93 -18.00 -1.46 -16.73
N ILE A 94 -19.05 -1.34 -15.89
CA ILE A 94 -19.40 -2.35 -14.89
C ILE A 94 -19.70 -3.71 -15.55
N LYS A 95 -20.39 -3.72 -16.69
CA LYS A 95 -20.69 -4.95 -17.44
C LYS A 95 -19.41 -5.60 -17.98
N LYS A 96 -18.43 -4.82 -18.46
CA LYS A 96 -17.11 -5.34 -18.86
C LYS A 96 -16.33 -5.92 -17.69
N MET A 97 -16.34 -5.28 -16.52
CA MET A 97 -15.71 -5.81 -15.31
C MET A 97 -16.34 -7.12 -14.84
N LYS A 98 -17.67 -7.26 -14.97
CA LYS A 98 -18.36 -8.53 -14.69
C LYS A 98 -18.05 -9.64 -15.71
N ALA A 99 -17.67 -9.28 -16.93
CA ALA A 99 -17.42 -10.24 -18.02
C ALA A 99 -15.95 -10.70 -18.12
N GLY A 100 -15.02 -10.08 -17.39
CA GLY A 100 -13.59 -10.39 -17.45
C GLY A 100 -13.02 -10.75 -16.08
N LYS A 101 -13.16 -12.02 -15.69
CA LYS A 101 -12.24 -12.65 -14.74
C LYS A 101 -11.33 -13.59 -15.52
N GLU A 102 -10.44 -13.01 -16.30
CA GLU A 102 -9.19 -13.66 -16.71
C GLU A 102 -8.12 -13.22 -15.71
N CYS A 103 -8.04 -13.96 -14.60
CA CYS A 103 -6.78 -14.03 -13.87
C CYS A 103 -5.83 -14.81 -14.78
N GLY A 104 -4.84 -14.13 -15.37
CA GLY A 104 -3.77 -14.80 -16.09
C GLY A 104 -3.11 -15.87 -15.21
N GLY A 105 -2.91 -17.06 -15.80
CA GLY A 105 -2.00 -18.09 -15.29
C GLY A 105 -0.58 -17.84 -15.77
#